data_AF-A0A1W9TME9-F1
#
_entry.id   AF-A0A1W9TME9-F1
#
_cell.length_a   1.000
_cell.length_b   1.000
_cell.length_c   1.000
_cell.angle_alpha   90.00
_cell.angle_beta   90.00
_cell.angle_gamma   90.00
#
_symmetry.space_group_name_H-M   'P 1'
#
loop_
_entity.id
_entity.type
_entity.pdbx_description
1 polymer ?
#
loop_
_entity_poly.entity_id
_entity_poly.type
_entity_poly.pdbx_seq_one_letter_code
_entity_poly.pdbx_strand_id
1 'polypeptide(L)'
;MKKKKRLLWQLYPSYLLITLISLVAVTIYAGSSFREFYLDRIAGDLRARAYLLEKQILQFLGPLDTKVVDALCKELGKPSTTRITVILPSGTVIGDSHDDPDRMDNHALRPEVIQAKKGNVGRSIRFSITLQQRMMYVAVPLTDHKRIVAVIRTSLPVTPIDEKLM
;
A
#
# COMPACT_ATOMS: atom_id res chain seq x y z
N MET A 1 20.89 7.86 -64.57
CA MET A 1 20.64 8.20 -63.15
C MET A 1 19.87 7.05 -62.48
N LYS A 2 20.54 6.03 -61.90
CA LYS A 2 19.90 4.80 -61.40
C LYS A 2 19.89 4.72 -59.87
N LYS A 3 18.70 4.42 -59.33
CA LYS A 3 18.43 3.59 -58.12
C LYS A 3 18.85 4.05 -56.71
N LYS A 4 19.00 5.35 -56.40
CA LYS A 4 19.17 5.78 -54.97
C LYS A 4 17.97 5.41 -54.07
N LYS A 5 16.75 5.34 -54.60
CA LYS A 5 15.55 4.93 -53.84
C LYS A 5 15.61 3.47 -53.34
N ARG A 6 16.31 2.57 -54.03
CA ARG A 6 16.29 1.12 -53.73
C ARG A 6 17.06 0.78 -52.46
N LEU A 7 18.16 1.49 -52.18
CA LEU A 7 18.98 1.28 -50.99
C LEU A 7 18.28 1.82 -49.73
N LEU A 8 17.69 3.02 -49.83
CA LEU A 8 16.92 3.63 -48.74
C LEU A 8 15.69 2.78 -48.38
N TRP A 9 14.95 2.26 -49.36
CA TRP A 9 13.81 1.38 -49.11
C TRP A 9 14.18 -0.01 -48.57
N GLN A 10 15.44 -0.45 -48.72
CA GLN A 10 15.93 -1.69 -48.12
C GLN A 10 16.36 -1.50 -46.67
N LEU A 11 17.00 -0.37 -46.35
CA LEU A 11 17.49 -0.07 -45.01
C LEU A 11 16.40 0.51 -44.10
N TYR A 12 15.57 1.40 -44.62
CA TYR A 12 14.50 2.09 -43.88
C TYR A 12 13.58 1.16 -43.07
N PRO A 13 13.00 0.07 -43.62
CA PRO A 13 12.12 -0.79 -42.85
C PRO A 13 12.84 -1.50 -41.70
N SER A 14 14.13 -1.86 -41.86
CA SER A 14 14.91 -2.47 -40.78
C SER A 14 15.18 -1.49 -39.64
N TYR A 15 15.57 -0.24 -39.96
CA TYR A 15 15.75 0.81 -38.96
C TYR A 15 14.42 1.20 -38.31
N LEU A 16 13.34 1.30 -39.09
CA LEU A 16 12.00 1.57 -38.57
C LEU A 16 11.57 0.46 -37.59
N LEU A 17 11.77 -0.81 -37.95
CA LEU A 17 11.45 -1.94 -37.08
C LEU A 17 12.27 -1.89 -35.79
N ILE A 18 13.58 -1.63 -35.88
CA ILE A 18 14.45 -1.50 -34.70
C ILE A 18 13.99 -0.35 -33.80
N THR A 19 13.66 0.81 -34.37
CA THR A 19 13.16 1.96 -33.60
C THR A 19 11.83 1.65 -32.93
N LEU A 20 10.92 0.93 -33.61
CA LEU A 20 9.62 0.56 -33.05
C LEU A 20 9.77 -0.44 -31.91
N ILE A 21 10.60 -1.48 -32.09
CA ILE A 21 10.91 -2.46 -31.04
C ILE A 21 11.54 -1.75 -29.83
N SER A 22 12.48 -0.83 -30.08
CA SER A 22 13.14 -0.08 -29.01
C SER A 22 12.13 0.79 -28.25
N LEU A 23 11.22 1.46 -28.96
CA LEU A 23 10.18 2.30 -28.35
C LEU A 23 9.21 1.48 -27.49
N VAL A 24 8.80 0.30 -27.98
CA VAL A 24 7.95 -0.63 -27.22
C VAL A 24 8.67 -1.12 -25.96
N ALA A 25 9.93 -1.53 -26.09
CA ALA A 25 10.74 -1.98 -24.96
C ALA A 25 10.88 -0.88 -23.88
N VAL A 26 11.18 0.36 -24.30
CA VAL A 26 11.28 1.51 -23.39
C VAL A 26 9.94 1.80 -22.72
N THR A 27 8.83 1.75 -23.47
CA THR A 27 7.48 1.98 -22.91
C THR A 27 7.12 0.96 -21.83
N ILE A 28 7.38 -0.33 -22.07
CA ILE A 28 7.11 -1.40 -21.10
C ILE A 28 8.00 -1.24 -19.85
N TYR A 29 9.28 -0.94 -20.05
CA TYR A 29 10.22 -0.73 -18.95
C TYR A 29 9.86 0.49 -18.11
N ALA A 30 9.53 1.61 -18.75
CA ALA A 30 9.13 2.84 -18.08
C ALA A 30 7.82 2.63 -17.30
N GLY A 31 6.82 1.96 -17.90
CA GLY A 31 5.55 1.67 -17.24
C GLY A 31 5.69 0.80 -15.98
N SER A 32 6.47 -0.28 -16.08
CA SER A 32 6.74 -1.16 -14.93
C SER A 32 7.52 -0.45 -13.82
N SER A 33 8.55 0.31 -14.17
CA SER A 33 9.34 1.09 -13.22
C SER A 33 8.52 2.17 -12.51
N PHE A 34 7.65 2.87 -13.26
CA PHE A 34 6.78 3.89 -12.70
C PHE A 34 5.76 3.31 -11.71
N ARG A 35 5.22 2.12 -12.02
CA ARG A 35 4.29 1.41 -11.14
C ARG A 35 4.92 1.06 -9.79
N GLU A 36 6.11 0.47 -9.78
CA GLU A 36 6.81 0.14 -8.54
C GLU A 36 7.13 1.40 -7.73
N PHE A 37 7.65 2.44 -8.38
CA PHE A 37 7.91 3.73 -7.74
C PHE A 37 6.66 4.34 -7.09
N TYR A 38 5.51 4.27 -7.77
CA TYR A 38 4.25 4.76 -7.26
C TYR A 38 3.78 3.97 -6.02
N LEU A 39 3.87 2.63 -6.07
CA LEU A 39 3.51 1.77 -4.94
C LEU A 39 4.44 2.01 -3.75
N ASP A 40 5.74 2.17 -3.96
CA ASP A 40 6.70 2.50 -2.92
C ASP A 40 6.38 3.87 -2.28
N ARG A 41 5.99 4.86 -3.08
CA ARG A 41 5.56 6.17 -2.57
C ARG A 41 4.31 6.08 -1.69
N ILE A 42 3.28 5.33 -2.12
CA ILE A 42 2.08 5.10 -1.28
C ILE A 42 2.45 4.39 0.01
N ALA A 43 3.29 3.36 -0.07
CA ALA A 43 3.72 2.62 1.12
C ALA A 43 4.47 3.52 2.10
N GLY A 44 5.32 4.43 1.60
CA GLY A 44 6.02 5.44 2.38
C GLY A 44 5.07 6.43 3.07
N ASP A 45 4.06 6.93 2.36
CA ASP A 45 3.06 7.84 2.92
C ASP A 45 2.22 7.16 4.00
N LEU A 46 1.70 5.96 3.73
CA LEU A 46 0.96 5.15 4.69
C LEU A 46 1.78 4.84 5.95
N ARG A 47 3.07 4.53 5.78
CA ARG A 47 4.02 4.33 6.87
C ARG A 47 4.18 5.60 7.69
N ALA A 48 4.41 6.76 7.06
CA ALA A 48 4.57 8.03 7.75
C ALA A 48 3.31 8.38 8.56
N ARG A 49 2.11 8.22 7.98
CA ARG A 49 0.84 8.40 8.69
C ARG A 49 0.73 7.48 9.91
N ALA A 50 1.09 6.21 9.79
CA ALA A 50 1.06 5.28 10.92
C ALA A 50 1.97 5.74 12.07
N TYR A 51 3.18 6.24 11.78
CA TYR A 51 4.10 6.77 12.81
C TYR A 51 3.57 8.04 13.48
N LEU A 52 2.85 8.90 12.75
CA LEU A 52 2.25 10.11 13.34
C LEU A 52 1.20 9.75 14.42
N LEU A 53 0.51 8.62 14.24
CA LEU A 53 -0.51 8.14 15.17
C LEU A 53 0.07 7.32 16.34
N GLU A 54 1.36 7.00 16.30
CA GLU A 54 2.00 6.08 17.26
C GLU A 54 1.82 6.54 18.71
N LYS A 55 2.21 7.79 19.00
CA LYS A 55 2.11 8.37 20.34
C LYS A 55 0.66 8.51 20.82
N GLN A 56 -0.24 8.87 19.92
CA GLN A 56 -1.66 9.06 20.23
C GLN A 56 -2.37 7.75 20.57
N ILE A 57 -1.94 6.63 19.98
CA ILE A 57 -2.50 5.31 20.25
C ILE A 57 -1.84 4.68 21.48
N LEU A 58 -0.51 4.83 21.65
CA LEU A 58 0.22 4.27 22.79
C LEU A 58 -0.35 4.70 24.15
N GLN A 59 -0.76 5.97 24.29
CA GLN A 59 -1.35 6.48 25.55
C GLN A 59 -2.65 5.79 25.96
N PHE A 60 -3.40 5.20 25.02
CA PHE A 60 -4.66 4.49 25.28
C PHE A 60 -4.48 2.97 25.36
N LEU A 61 -3.24 2.49 25.26
CA LEU A 61 -2.91 1.06 25.43
C LEU A 61 -2.56 0.70 26.87
N GLY A 62 -2.40 1.67 27.78
CA GLY A 62 -2.22 1.40 29.20
C GLY A 62 -2.99 2.40 30.06
N PRO A 63 -4.11 2.03 30.73
CA PRO A 63 -4.92 0.82 30.64
C PRO A 63 -5.67 0.66 29.30
N LEU A 64 -5.91 -0.58 28.86
CA LEU A 64 -6.55 -0.86 27.57
C LEU A 64 -8.03 -0.46 27.59
N ASP A 65 -8.38 0.62 26.87
CA ASP A 65 -9.76 1.00 26.57
C ASP A 65 -10.02 0.86 25.07
N THR A 66 -10.56 -0.29 24.67
CA THR A 66 -10.84 -0.59 23.26
C THR A 66 -11.87 0.37 22.65
N LYS A 67 -12.81 0.89 23.44
CA LYS A 67 -13.82 1.83 22.94
C LYS A 67 -13.20 3.17 22.58
N VAL A 68 -12.25 3.65 23.39
CA VAL A 68 -11.51 4.89 23.10
C VAL A 68 -10.61 4.72 21.89
N VAL A 69 -9.90 3.59 21.77
CA VAL A 69 -9.04 3.29 20.61
C VAL A 69 -9.87 3.24 19.32
N ASP A 70 -11.04 2.60 19.35
CA ASP A 70 -11.94 2.54 18.19
C ASP A 70 -12.50 3.92 17.81
N ALA A 71 -12.96 4.70 18.80
CA ALA A 71 -13.42 6.07 18.56
C ALA A 71 -12.34 6.94 17.94
N LEU A 72 -11.09 6.83 18.42
CA LEU A 72 -9.94 7.54 17.88
C LEU A 72 -9.65 7.11 16.43
N CYS A 73 -9.73 5.82 16.12
CA CYS A 73 -9.56 5.35 14.73
C CYS A 73 -10.61 5.98 13.81
N LYS A 74 -11.87 6.00 14.22
CA LYS A 74 -12.99 6.59 13.47
C LYS A 74 -12.84 8.10 13.30
N GLU A 75 -12.35 8.80 14.30
CA GLU A 75 -12.06 10.24 14.23
C GLU A 75 -10.94 10.55 13.24
N LEU A 76 -9.82 9.84 13.33
CA LEU A 76 -8.62 10.06 12.50
C LEU A 76 -8.80 9.59 11.05
N GLY A 77 -9.64 8.57 10.81
CA GLY A 77 -9.87 8.03 9.48
C GLY A 77 -10.79 8.88 8.61
N LYS A 78 -11.75 9.61 9.21
CA LYS A 78 -12.70 10.49 8.49
C LYS A 78 -12.02 11.56 7.62
N PRO A 79 -11.07 12.37 8.12
CA PRO A 79 -10.45 13.43 7.32
C PRO A 79 -9.35 12.91 6.39
N SER A 80 -8.75 11.74 6.66
CA SER A 80 -7.50 11.30 6.00
C SER A 80 -7.70 10.41 4.77
N THR A 81 -8.95 10.02 4.45
CA THR A 81 -9.31 8.97 3.46
C THR A 81 -8.58 7.64 3.71
N THR A 82 -7.84 7.53 4.82
CA THR A 82 -6.96 6.40 5.14
C THR A 82 -7.71 5.53 6.13
N ARG A 83 -7.86 4.25 5.79
CA ARG A 83 -8.39 3.31 6.76
C ARG A 83 -7.31 2.99 7.78
N ILE A 84 -7.59 3.27 9.04
CA ILE A 84 -6.71 3.03 10.19
C ILE A 84 -7.30 1.87 10.98
N THR A 85 -6.46 0.89 11.30
CA THR A 85 -6.82 -0.27 12.12
C THR A 85 -5.76 -0.45 13.22
N VAL A 86 -6.18 -0.66 14.46
CA VAL A 86 -5.28 -1.01 15.57
C VAL A 86 -5.48 -2.48 15.93
N ILE A 87 -4.37 -3.22 15.98
CA ILE A 87 -4.37 -4.67 16.08
C ILE A 87 -3.46 -5.08 17.26
N LEU A 88 -3.96 -5.91 18.16
CA LEU A 88 -3.16 -6.46 19.26
C LEU A 88 -2.16 -7.52 18.76
N PRO A 89 -1.14 -7.89 19.57
CA PRO A 89 -0.20 -8.95 19.21
C PRO A 89 -0.87 -10.31 18.97
N SER A 90 -2.05 -10.55 19.57
CA SER A 90 -2.91 -11.71 19.30
C SER A 90 -3.51 -11.73 17.89
N GLY A 91 -3.48 -10.59 17.18
CA GLY A 91 -4.18 -10.36 15.93
C GLY A 91 -5.61 -9.86 16.08
N THR A 92 -6.11 -9.71 17.31
CA THR A 92 -7.43 -9.12 17.58
C THR A 92 -7.45 -7.65 17.15
N VAL A 93 -8.45 -7.25 16.40
CA VAL A 93 -8.68 -5.85 16.06
C VAL A 93 -9.38 -5.17 17.23
N ILE A 94 -8.86 -4.03 17.69
CA ILE A 94 -9.43 -3.27 18.83
C ILE A 94 -9.89 -1.87 18.43
N GLY A 95 -9.69 -1.48 17.17
CA GLY A 95 -10.17 -0.24 16.61
C GLY A 95 -10.05 -0.25 15.10
N ASP A 96 -11.08 0.21 14.39
CA ASP A 96 -11.05 0.36 12.94
C ASP A 96 -11.83 1.61 12.53
N SER A 97 -11.27 2.37 11.59
CA SER A 97 -11.87 3.62 11.18
C SER A 97 -13.05 3.47 10.22
N HIS A 98 -13.35 2.23 9.78
CA HIS A 98 -14.34 1.96 8.73
C HIS A 98 -15.39 0.94 9.15
N ASP A 99 -15.01 -0.05 9.96
CA ASP A 99 -15.89 -1.14 10.40
C ASP A 99 -15.92 -1.24 11.93
N ASP A 100 -16.78 -2.11 12.45
CA ASP A 100 -16.87 -2.43 13.87
C ASP A 100 -15.85 -3.53 14.24
N PRO A 101 -14.86 -3.27 15.11
CA PRO A 101 -13.86 -4.24 15.52
C PRO A 101 -14.44 -5.58 16.01
N ASP A 102 -15.59 -5.55 16.70
CA ASP A 102 -16.21 -6.74 17.29
C ASP A 102 -16.76 -7.71 16.23
N ARG A 103 -16.91 -7.24 14.98
CA ARG A 103 -17.40 -8.03 13.84
C ARG A 103 -16.28 -8.46 12.89
N MET A 104 -15.05 -8.04 13.16
CA MET A 104 -13.91 -8.31 12.29
C MET A 104 -13.23 -9.65 12.62
N ASP A 105 -12.77 -10.33 11.58
CA ASP A 105 -11.91 -11.50 11.74
C ASP A 105 -10.59 -11.14 12.42
N ASN A 106 -9.95 -12.13 13.03
CA ASN A 106 -8.60 -11.99 13.54
C ASN A 106 -7.60 -11.75 12.39
N HIS A 107 -6.71 -10.77 12.57
CA HIS A 107 -5.75 -10.32 11.57
C HIS A 107 -4.33 -10.88 11.75
N ALA A 108 -4.10 -11.85 12.65
CA ALA A 108 -2.78 -12.42 12.92
C ALA A 108 -2.08 -13.01 11.69
N LEU A 109 -2.85 -13.55 10.74
CA LEU A 109 -2.33 -14.23 9.54
C LEU A 109 -2.16 -13.28 8.34
N ARG A 110 -2.43 -11.99 8.50
CA ARG A 110 -2.26 -11.01 7.43
C ARG A 110 -0.74 -10.79 7.21
N PRO A 111 -0.20 -10.91 5.99
CA PRO A 111 1.25 -10.85 5.75
C PRO A 111 1.94 -9.59 6.29
N GLU A 112 1.29 -8.43 6.18
CA GLU A 112 1.80 -7.17 6.74
C GLU A 112 1.85 -7.20 8.27
N VAL A 113 0.87 -7.82 8.93
CA VAL A 113 0.80 -7.94 10.39
C VAL A 113 1.82 -8.94 10.91
N ILE A 114 2.07 -10.04 10.18
CA ILE A 114 3.12 -11.01 10.53
C ILE A 114 4.49 -10.33 10.56
N GLN A 115 4.79 -9.46 9.60
CA GLN A 115 6.04 -8.70 9.58
C GLN A 115 6.11 -7.67 10.71
N ALA A 116 5.02 -6.92 10.94
CA ALA A 116 4.90 -5.98 12.05
C ALA A 116 5.15 -6.65 13.41
N LYS A 117 4.56 -7.80 13.65
CA LYS A 117 4.78 -8.57 14.89
C LYS A 117 6.21 -9.06 15.10
N LYS A 118 7.05 -9.07 14.06
CA LYS A 118 8.49 -9.36 14.15
C LYS A 118 9.34 -8.11 14.37
N GLY A 119 8.71 -6.94 14.54
CA GLY A 119 9.39 -5.65 14.73
C GLY A 119 9.72 -4.93 13.43
N ASN A 120 9.31 -5.45 12.27
CA ASN A 120 9.58 -4.84 10.96
C ASN A 120 8.34 -4.15 10.40
N VAL A 121 8.48 -3.09 9.60
CA VAL A 121 7.33 -2.56 8.86
C VAL A 121 6.92 -3.57 7.79
N GLY A 122 5.67 -4.03 7.85
CA GLY A 122 5.09 -4.93 6.86
C GLY A 122 4.26 -4.20 5.82
N ARG A 123 4.20 -4.73 4.60
CA ARG A 123 3.27 -4.27 3.58
C ARG A 123 2.68 -5.42 2.77
N SER A 124 1.46 -5.23 2.28
CA SER A 124 0.83 -6.13 1.32
C SER A 124 -0.13 -5.38 0.41
N ILE A 125 -0.29 -5.87 -0.82
CA ILE A 125 -1.35 -5.45 -1.73
C ILE A 125 -2.29 -6.63 -1.88
N ARG A 126 -3.57 -6.42 -1.64
CA ARG A 126 -4.60 -7.45 -1.81
C ARG A 126 -5.90 -6.84 -2.30
N PHE A 127 -6.76 -7.67 -2.87
CA PHE A 127 -8.13 -7.31 -3.13
C PHE A 127 -8.91 -7.23 -1.81
N SER A 128 -9.62 -6.13 -1.58
CA SER A 128 -10.54 -5.96 -0.47
C SER A 128 -11.92 -6.39 -0.90
N ILE A 129 -12.48 -7.44 -0.28
CA ILE A 129 -13.82 -7.94 -0.58
C ILE A 129 -14.87 -6.90 -0.20
N THR A 130 -14.73 -6.25 0.96
CA THR A 130 -15.68 -5.23 1.44
C THR A 130 -15.72 -3.99 0.54
N LEU A 131 -14.57 -3.59 -0.02
CA LEU A 131 -14.45 -2.37 -0.84
C LEU A 131 -14.42 -2.66 -2.35
N GLN A 132 -14.45 -3.93 -2.75
CA GLN A 132 -14.39 -4.39 -4.15
C GLN A 132 -13.24 -3.78 -4.98
N GLN A 133 -12.09 -3.53 -4.35
CA GLN A 133 -10.94 -2.92 -5.02
C GLN A 133 -9.62 -3.38 -4.43
N ARG A 134 -8.53 -3.24 -5.20
CA ARG A 134 -7.18 -3.48 -4.69
C ARG A 134 -6.78 -2.39 -3.71
N MET A 135 -6.28 -2.81 -2.56
CA MET A 135 -5.86 -1.93 -1.48
C MET A 135 -4.41 -2.22 -1.13
N MET A 136 -3.66 -1.17 -0.79
CA MET A 136 -2.37 -1.28 -0.13
C MET A 136 -2.56 -1.23 1.38
N TYR A 137 -1.90 -2.15 2.08
CA TYR A 137 -1.88 -2.22 3.53
C TYR A 137 -0.44 -2.08 3.99
N VAL A 138 -0.21 -1.19 4.95
CA VAL A 138 1.07 -1.02 5.64
C VAL A 138 0.83 -1.20 7.13
N ALA A 139 1.65 -2.01 7.78
CA ALA A 139 1.57 -2.30 9.20
C ALA A 139 2.87 -1.92 9.89
N VAL A 140 2.76 -1.10 10.94
CA VAL A 140 3.87 -0.59 11.75
C VAL A 140 3.72 -1.13 13.18
N PRO A 141 4.77 -1.74 13.76
CA PRO A 141 4.74 -2.17 15.15
C PRO A 141 4.73 -0.97 16.10
N LEU A 142 3.87 -1.02 17.11
CA LEU A 142 3.91 -0.13 18.28
C LEU A 142 4.72 -0.81 19.37
N THR A 143 5.81 -0.18 19.80
CA THR A 143 6.66 -0.73 20.87
C THR A 143 6.58 0.09 22.14
N ASP A 144 6.36 -0.58 23.27
CA ASP A 144 6.52 -0.01 24.59
C ASP A 144 7.57 -0.81 25.38
N HIS A 145 8.58 -0.13 25.95
CA HIS A 145 9.69 -0.77 26.66
C HIS A 145 10.33 -1.97 25.92
N LYS A 146 10.55 -1.85 24.60
CA LYS A 146 11.07 -2.90 23.68
C LYS A 146 10.15 -4.10 23.44
N ARG A 147 8.89 -4.07 23.89
CA ARG A 147 7.87 -5.08 23.57
C ARG A 147 6.85 -4.51 22.60
N ILE A 148 6.47 -5.31 21.61
CA ILE A 148 5.41 -4.92 20.67
C ILE A 148 4.07 -5.05 21.40
N VAL A 149 3.43 -3.92 21.68
CA VAL A 149 2.15 -3.86 22.40
C VAL A 149 0.95 -3.84 21.48
N ALA A 150 1.14 -3.39 20.23
CA ALA A 150 0.12 -3.39 19.19
C ALA A 150 0.76 -3.19 17.80
N VAL A 151 -0.07 -3.18 16.78
CA VAL A 151 0.28 -2.90 15.38
C VAL A 151 -0.71 -1.88 14.85
N ILE A 152 -0.22 -0.77 14.29
CA ILE A 152 -1.03 0.16 13.51
C ILE A 152 -0.99 -0.29 12.07
N ARG A 153 -2.15 -0.51 11.48
CA ARG A 153 -2.29 -0.77 10.06
C ARG A 153 -2.99 0.40 9.38
N THR A 154 -2.35 0.98 8.39
CA THR A 154 -2.92 2.01 7.52
C THR A 154 -3.15 1.41 6.13
N SER A 155 -4.24 1.83 5.48
CA SER A 155 -4.57 1.32 4.14
C SER A 155 -5.28 2.34 3.27
N LEU A 156 -4.98 2.27 1.97
CA LEU A 156 -5.57 3.10 0.93
C LEU A 156 -5.84 2.27 -0.32
N PRO A 157 -6.86 2.62 -1.12
CA PRO A 157 -7.05 2.05 -2.44
C PRO A 157 -5.80 2.30 -3.29
N VAL A 158 -5.32 1.25 -3.94
CA VAL A 158 -4.42 1.41 -5.07
C VAL A 158 -5.32 1.51 -6.28
N THR A 159 -5.68 2.74 -6.65
CA THR A 159 -6.40 2.99 -7.89
C THR A 159 -5.63 2.28 -9.01
N PRO A 160 -6.29 1.52 -9.90
CA PRO A 160 -5.61 1.02 -11.07
C PRO A 160 -5.11 2.24 -11.85
N ILE A 161 -3.79 2.47 -11.86
CA ILE A 161 -3.19 3.46 -12.78
C ILE A 161 -3.62 3.13 -14.22
N ASP A 162 -3.90 1.85 -14.49
CA ASP A 162 -4.40 1.31 -15.75
C ASP A 162 -5.77 1.89 -16.18
N GLU A 163 -6.64 2.33 -15.26
CA GLU A 163 -7.99 2.84 -15.60
C GLU A 163 -8.00 4.30 -16.08
N LYS A 164 -6.90 5.05 -15.91
CA LYS A 164 -6.83 6.47 -16.30
C LYS A 164 -6.00 6.73 -17.55
N LEU A 165 -5.43 5.67 -18.13
CA LEU A 165 -4.52 5.74 -19.29
C LEU A 165 -5.00 4.93 -20.50
N MET A 166 -6.25 4.43 -20.48
CA MET A 166 -6.92 3.87 -21.64
C MET A 166 -8.09 4.74 -22.07
#